data_AF-A0A090QWZ1-F1
#
_entry.id   AF-A0A090QWZ1-F1
#
_cell.length_a   1.000
_cell.length_b   1.000
_cell.length_c   1.000
_cell.angle_alpha   90.00
_cell.angle_beta   90.00
_cell.angle_gamma   90.00
#
_symmetry.space_group_name_H-M   'P 1'
#
loop_
_entity.id
_entity.type
_entity.pdbx_description
1 polymer ?
#
loop_
_entity_poly.entity_id
_entity_poly.type
_entity_poly.pdbx_seq_one_letter_code
_entity_poly.pdbx_strand_id
1 'polypeptide(L)'
;MFNTVRAQLTLTPQPVIAAQPLVQGKALALDSRDLRTAQFIAVVDSGRENVQPLHSTQNLRITLEQALSRQLASQGYTITADSQGTLRLDVLEAMVNVKHSVMSHDLSSKLQLQLVVETPTGKFIKRYSGKSERTGAMSASVEDMELAMNNLINAVLKDIYADQELNKYMQENL
;
A
#
# COMPACT_ATOMS: atom_id res chain seq x y z
N MET A 1 -34.36 15.46 -4.21
CA MET A 1 -32.90 15.56 -3.99
C MET A 1 -32.33 14.16 -4.14
N PHE A 2 -31.60 13.88 -5.23
CA PHE A 2 -30.97 12.57 -5.41
C PHE A 2 -29.67 12.55 -4.59
N ASN A 3 -29.67 11.81 -3.49
CA ASN A 3 -28.45 11.53 -2.74
C ASN A 3 -27.61 10.53 -3.55
N THR A 4 -26.75 11.01 -4.44
CA THR A 4 -25.79 10.17 -5.16
C THR A 4 -24.63 9.88 -4.23
N VAL A 5 -24.69 8.76 -3.51
CA VAL A 5 -23.52 8.22 -2.81
C VAL A 5 -22.44 8.02 -3.86
N ARG A 6 -21.36 8.79 -3.79
CA ARG A 6 -20.20 8.59 -4.66
C ARG A 6 -19.57 7.26 -4.28
N ALA A 7 -19.36 6.37 -5.24
CA ALA A 7 -18.69 5.10 -4.99
C ALA A 7 -17.32 5.35 -4.34
N GLN A 8 -16.98 4.52 -3.35
CA GLN A 8 -15.73 4.56 -2.61
C GLN A 8 -15.14 3.14 -2.57
N LEU A 9 -13.82 3.07 -2.42
CA LEU A 9 -13.08 1.82 -2.34
C LEU A 9 -12.74 1.48 -0.88
N THR A 10 -13.11 0.30 -0.44
CA THR A 10 -12.76 -0.25 0.86
C THR A 10 -11.53 -1.14 0.70
N LEU A 11 -10.40 -0.65 1.21
CA LEU A 11 -9.12 -1.36 1.13
C LEU A 11 -8.81 -2.02 2.47
N THR A 12 -8.62 -3.34 2.44
CA THR A 12 -8.39 -4.20 3.61
C THR A 12 -7.24 -5.16 3.32
N PRO A 13 -6.02 -4.64 3.08
CA PRO A 13 -4.87 -5.47 2.78
C PRO A 13 -4.55 -6.43 3.92
N GLN A 14 -4.09 -7.61 3.55
CA GLN A 14 -3.70 -8.70 4.42
C GLN A 14 -2.16 -8.78 4.41
N PRO A 15 -1.47 -8.16 5.38
CA PRO A 15 -0.01 -8.22 5.45
C PRO A 15 0.48 -9.65 5.70
N VAL A 16 1.78 -9.87 5.45
CA VAL A 16 2.42 -11.12 5.85
C VAL A 16 2.48 -11.19 7.38
N ILE A 17 2.04 -12.31 7.96
CA ILE A 17 2.17 -12.60 9.38
C ILE A 17 3.26 -13.66 9.53
N ALA A 18 4.37 -13.31 10.17
CA ALA A 18 5.49 -14.23 10.35
C ALA A 18 5.08 -15.39 11.28
N ALA A 19 5.42 -16.62 10.89
CA ALA A 19 5.16 -17.80 11.71
C ALA A 19 6.06 -17.87 12.96
N GLN A 20 7.24 -17.24 12.88
CA GLN A 20 8.21 -17.12 13.97
C GLN A 20 8.80 -15.70 13.95
N PRO A 21 9.11 -15.10 15.11
CA PRO A 21 9.78 -13.80 15.18
C PRO A 21 11.16 -13.84 14.51
N LEU A 22 11.48 -12.83 13.70
CA LEU A 22 12.81 -12.64 13.10
C LEU A 22 13.75 -11.87 14.04
N VAL A 23 13.19 -11.06 14.95
CA VAL A 23 13.93 -10.28 15.94
C VAL A 23 13.32 -10.45 17.33
N GLN A 24 14.12 -10.18 18.37
CA GLN A 24 13.68 -10.27 19.76
C GLN A 24 13.51 -8.87 20.36
N GLY A 25 12.33 -8.26 20.19
CA GLY A 25 11.92 -7.06 20.93
C GLY A 25 12.68 -5.78 20.60
N LYS A 26 13.30 -5.69 19.43
CA LYS A 26 13.92 -4.44 18.95
C LYS A 26 12.84 -3.37 18.79
N ALA A 27 13.05 -2.22 19.41
CA ALA A 27 12.09 -1.12 19.40
C ALA A 27 12.16 -0.35 18.07
N LEU A 28 11.03 0.07 17.54
CA LEU A 28 10.95 0.85 16.31
C LEU A 28 9.80 1.85 16.39
N ALA A 29 10.05 3.10 16.05
CA ALA A 29 9.00 4.07 15.80
C ALA A 29 8.55 3.97 14.34
N LEU A 30 7.24 4.01 14.10
CA LEU A 30 6.65 3.94 12.77
C LEU A 30 5.86 5.21 12.47
N ASP A 31 6.16 5.85 11.35
CA ASP A 31 5.37 6.97 10.83
C ASP A 31 5.11 6.80 9.33
N SER A 32 4.23 7.64 8.77
CA SER A 32 3.91 7.59 7.35
C SER A 32 3.55 8.95 6.75
N ARG A 33 3.75 9.09 5.44
CA ARG A 33 3.41 10.27 4.64
C ARG A 33 2.73 9.85 3.34
N ASP A 34 1.72 10.60 2.93
CA ASP A 34 1.14 10.47 1.58
C ASP A 34 1.74 11.57 0.72
N LEU A 35 2.62 11.19 -0.22
CA LEU A 35 3.31 12.10 -1.13
C LEU A 35 2.77 11.98 -2.56
N ARG A 36 1.63 11.31 -2.75
CA ARG A 36 0.97 11.20 -4.05
C ARG A 36 0.49 12.57 -4.52
N THR A 37 0.59 12.82 -5.82
CA THR A 37 0.09 14.05 -6.45
C THR A 37 -1.43 14.15 -6.43
N ALA A 38 -2.12 13.01 -6.32
CA ALA A 38 -3.57 12.92 -6.20
C ALA A 38 -3.98 11.86 -5.18
N GLN A 39 -5.05 12.13 -4.43
CA GLN A 39 -5.52 11.27 -3.35
C GLN A 39 -6.58 10.25 -3.76
N PHE A 40 -7.14 10.35 -4.97
CA PHE A 40 -8.02 9.29 -5.49
C PHE A 40 -7.24 7.99 -5.67
N ILE A 41 -7.93 6.86 -5.54
CA ILE A 41 -7.35 5.52 -5.69
C ILE A 41 -7.69 4.93 -7.04
N ALA A 42 -8.85 5.25 -7.62
CA ALA A 42 -9.20 4.75 -8.94
C ALA A 42 -9.70 5.84 -9.87
N VAL A 43 -9.50 5.59 -11.15
CA VAL A 43 -9.93 6.41 -12.26
C VAL A 43 -10.64 5.50 -13.26
N VAL A 44 -11.93 5.76 -13.49
CA VAL A 44 -12.71 5.03 -14.49
C VAL A 44 -12.86 5.89 -15.73
N ASP A 45 -12.27 5.43 -16.84
CA ASP A 45 -12.41 6.01 -18.17
C ASP A 45 -13.45 5.22 -18.97
N SER A 46 -14.60 5.85 -19.19
CA SER A 46 -15.75 5.29 -19.91
C SER A 46 -15.77 5.66 -21.40
N GLY A 47 -14.73 6.34 -21.93
CA GLY A 47 -14.64 6.75 -23.33
C GLY A 47 -15.61 7.88 -23.74
N ARG A 48 -16.37 8.47 -22.79
CA ARG A 48 -17.33 9.56 -23.02
C ARG A 48 -17.05 10.79 -22.16
N GLU A 49 -15.80 11.26 -22.16
CA GLU A 49 -15.28 12.43 -21.43
C GLU A 49 -15.44 12.44 -19.89
N ASN A 50 -16.14 11.45 -19.33
CA ASN A 50 -16.38 11.35 -17.90
C ASN A 50 -15.35 10.44 -17.25
N VAL A 51 -14.27 11.06 -16.78
CA VAL A 51 -13.28 10.44 -15.89
C VAL A 51 -13.83 10.52 -14.46
N GLN A 52 -14.16 9.38 -13.86
CA GLN A 52 -14.68 9.36 -12.49
C GLN A 52 -13.58 8.97 -11.49
N PRO A 53 -13.09 9.92 -10.65
CA PRO A 53 -12.17 9.58 -9.57
C PRO A 53 -12.94 8.94 -8.40
N LEU A 54 -12.44 7.81 -7.92
CA LEU A 54 -12.92 7.13 -6.72
C LEU A 54 -11.89 7.24 -5.60
N HIS A 55 -12.36 7.59 -4.41
CA HIS A 55 -11.53 7.68 -3.20
C HIS A 55 -11.71 6.43 -2.35
N SER A 56 -10.74 6.17 -1.47
CA SER A 56 -10.91 5.13 -0.47
C SER A 56 -11.80 5.60 0.68
N THR A 57 -12.57 4.68 1.26
CA THR A 57 -13.42 4.93 2.44
C THR A 57 -12.57 5.35 3.66
N GLN A 58 -11.36 4.81 3.76
CA GLN A 58 -10.37 5.12 4.78
C GLN A 58 -9.17 5.82 4.16
N ASN A 59 -8.41 6.58 4.94
CA ASN A 59 -7.17 7.18 4.45
C ASN A 59 -6.16 6.06 4.12
N LEU A 60 -5.80 5.91 2.84
CA LEU A 60 -4.90 4.86 2.36
C LEU A 60 -3.57 4.82 3.13
N ARG A 61 -3.01 5.99 3.47
CA ARG A 61 -1.78 6.10 4.26
C ARG A 61 -1.91 5.35 5.59
N ILE A 62 -3.03 5.58 6.29
CA ILE A 62 -3.31 4.91 7.57
C ILE A 62 -3.52 3.41 7.36
N THR A 63 -4.25 3.00 6.32
CA THR A 63 -4.46 1.59 5.98
C THR A 63 -3.13 0.86 5.75
N LEU A 64 -2.19 1.47 5.02
CA LEU A 64 -0.87 0.89 4.75
C LEU A 64 0.04 0.90 6.00
N GLU A 65 0.04 1.98 6.78
CA GLU A 65 0.79 2.06 8.04
C GLU A 65 0.35 0.96 9.02
N GLN A 66 -0.96 0.75 9.17
CA GLN A 66 -1.51 -0.31 10.01
C GLN A 66 -1.14 -1.70 9.51
N ALA A 67 -1.19 -1.94 8.20
CA ALA A 67 -0.79 -3.22 7.63
C ALA A 67 0.70 -3.50 7.86
N LEU A 68 1.57 -2.51 7.61
CA LEU A 68 3.00 -2.61 7.85
C LEU A 68 3.33 -2.78 9.34
N SER A 69 2.63 -2.05 10.22
CA SER A 69 2.76 -2.19 11.68
C SER A 69 2.48 -3.62 12.14
N ARG A 70 1.35 -4.21 11.70
CA ARG A 70 1.02 -5.61 12.01
C ARG A 70 2.08 -6.58 11.48
N GLN A 71 2.58 -6.35 10.27
CA GLN A 71 3.65 -7.16 9.67
C GLN A 71 4.93 -7.10 10.50
N LEU A 72 5.40 -5.90 10.85
CA LEU A 72 6.60 -5.70 11.66
C LEU A 72 6.45 -6.26 13.08
N ALA A 73 5.29 -6.05 13.72
CA ALA A 73 4.99 -6.61 15.02
C ALA A 73 5.04 -8.15 15.00
N SER A 74 4.49 -8.79 13.94
CA SER A 74 4.57 -10.25 13.78
C SER A 74 6.01 -10.76 13.61
N GLN A 75 6.91 -9.94 13.07
CA GLN A 75 8.34 -10.23 12.95
C GLN A 75 9.10 -10.04 14.27
N GLY A 76 8.46 -9.57 15.33
CA GLY A 76 9.04 -9.41 16.66
C GLY A 76 9.54 -8.00 17.01
N TYR A 77 9.29 -7.00 16.15
CA TYR A 77 9.58 -5.60 16.47
C TYR A 77 8.56 -5.04 17.47
N THR A 78 9.02 -4.23 18.42
CA THR A 78 8.15 -3.49 19.33
C THR A 78 7.90 -2.10 18.77
N ILE A 79 6.69 -1.85 18.27
CA ILE A 79 6.32 -0.54 17.72
C ILE A 79 6.04 0.44 18.86
N THR A 80 6.90 1.44 19.04
CA THR A 80 6.80 2.45 20.11
C THR A 80 7.39 3.78 19.67
N ALA A 81 6.80 4.88 20.13
CA ALA A 81 7.27 6.23 19.82
C ALA A 81 8.64 6.57 20.46
N ASP A 82 9.03 5.85 21.52
CA ASP A 82 10.26 6.10 22.28
C ASP A 82 11.52 5.43 21.68
N SER A 83 11.41 4.79 20.50
CA SER A 83 12.56 4.16 19.85
C SER A 83 13.57 5.19 19.33
N GLN A 84 14.86 4.84 19.37
CA GLN A 84 15.94 5.58 18.72
C GLN A 84 15.93 5.40 17.19
N GLY A 85 15.31 4.33 16.69
CA GLY A 85 15.16 4.04 15.27
C GLY A 85 13.75 4.38 14.79
N THR A 86 13.67 5.01 13.62
CA THR A 86 12.40 5.34 12.96
C THR A 86 12.33 4.63 11.61
N LEU A 87 11.16 4.09 11.28
CA LEU A 87 10.83 3.64 9.93
C LEU A 87 9.67 4.50 9.43
N ARG A 88 9.91 5.25 8.37
CA ARG A 88 8.90 6.03 7.68
C ARG A 88 8.43 5.34 6.41
N LEU A 89 7.11 5.21 6.27
CA LEU A 89 6.44 4.80 5.04
C LEU A 89 6.01 6.02 4.21
N ASP A 90 6.65 6.25 3.08
CA ASP A 90 6.24 7.25 2.09
C ASP A 90 5.40 6.58 0.98
N VAL A 91 4.13 6.97 0.83
CA VAL A 91 3.26 6.52 -0.27
C VAL A 91 3.46 7.44 -1.47
N LEU A 92 3.97 6.90 -2.58
CA LEU A 92 4.37 7.70 -3.75
C LEU A 92 3.40 7.55 -4.93
N GLU A 93 2.84 6.35 -5.11
CA GLU A 93 1.82 6.06 -6.11
C GLU A 93 0.88 4.97 -5.56
N ALA A 94 -0.42 5.13 -5.78
CA ALA A 94 -1.41 4.09 -5.51
C ALA A 94 -2.64 4.41 -6.36
N MET A 95 -2.77 3.75 -7.51
CA MET A 95 -3.79 4.06 -8.50
C MET A 95 -4.26 2.80 -9.24
N VAL A 96 -5.58 2.71 -9.46
CA VAL A 96 -6.22 1.79 -10.40
C VAL A 96 -6.77 2.60 -11.57
N ASN A 97 -6.42 2.26 -12.79
CA ASN A 97 -7.00 2.82 -13.99
C ASN A 97 -7.88 1.77 -14.64
N VAL A 98 -9.13 2.11 -14.90
CA VAL A 98 -10.07 1.28 -15.64
C VAL A 98 -10.33 1.93 -16.99
N LYS A 99 -10.12 1.18 -18.07
CA LYS A 99 -10.48 1.58 -19.43
C LYS A 99 -11.57 0.67 -19.95
N HIS A 100 -12.72 1.23 -20.29
CA HIS A 100 -13.83 0.46 -20.86
C HIS A 100 -13.76 0.39 -22.39
N SER A 101 -14.09 -0.79 -22.91
CA SER A 101 -14.44 -1.02 -24.32
C SER A 101 -15.92 -1.42 -24.42
N VAL A 102 -16.40 -1.72 -25.64
CA VAL A 102 -17.79 -2.14 -25.87
C VAL A 102 -18.12 -3.48 -25.19
N MET A 103 -17.14 -4.38 -25.04
CA MET A 103 -17.38 -5.74 -24.54
C MET A 103 -16.51 -6.12 -23.33
N SER A 104 -15.49 -5.32 -23.02
CA SER A 104 -14.49 -5.62 -21.99
C SER A 104 -14.05 -4.38 -21.23
N HIS A 105 -13.25 -4.59 -20.19
CA HIS A 105 -12.49 -3.55 -19.55
C HIS A 105 -11.06 -3.99 -19.32
N ASP A 106 -10.15 -3.03 -19.31
CA ASP A 106 -8.78 -3.22 -18.84
C ASP A 106 -8.59 -2.49 -17.51
N LEU A 107 -8.05 -3.20 -16.53
CA LEU A 107 -7.75 -2.70 -15.20
C LEU A 107 -6.23 -2.73 -15.01
N SER A 108 -5.64 -1.55 -14.82
CA SER A 108 -4.21 -1.36 -14.56
C SER A 108 -4.01 -0.77 -13.18
N SER A 109 -3.35 -1.50 -12.28
CA SER A 109 -3.03 -1.02 -10.94
C SER A 109 -1.55 -0.77 -10.78
N LYS A 110 -1.19 0.29 -10.06
CA LYS A 110 0.18 0.65 -9.70
C LYS A 110 0.25 1.03 -8.23
N LEU A 111 1.33 0.61 -7.58
CA LEU A 111 1.66 0.95 -6.21
C LEU A 111 3.16 1.20 -6.12
N GLN A 112 3.54 2.32 -5.51
CA GLN A 112 4.93 2.65 -5.21
C GLN A 112 5.03 3.18 -3.78
N LEU A 113 5.80 2.46 -2.97
CA LEU A 113 6.09 2.78 -1.58
C LEU A 113 7.59 3.01 -1.43
N GLN A 114 7.98 3.87 -0.50
CA GLN A 114 9.37 4.03 -0.09
C GLN A 114 9.46 3.89 1.42
N LEU A 115 10.37 3.05 1.88
CA LEU A 115 10.73 2.95 3.29
C LEU A 115 12.00 3.74 3.53
N VAL A 116 11.97 4.56 4.57
CA VAL A 116 13.12 5.29 5.09
C VAL A 116 13.33 4.84 6.52
N VAL A 117 14.39 4.06 6.77
CA VAL A 117 14.80 3.68 8.12
C VAL A 117 15.94 4.59 8.53
N GLU A 118 15.79 5.30 9.65
CA GLU A 118 16.78 6.22 10.20
C GLU A 118 17.09 5.83 11.63
N THR A 119 18.39 5.67 11.93
CA THR A 119 18.92 5.24 13.22
C THR A 119 20.09 6.16 13.61
N PRO A 120 20.60 6.11 14.86
CA PRO A 120 21.78 6.89 15.23
C PRO A 120 23.03 6.60 14.39
N THR A 121 23.10 5.42 13.77
CA THR A 121 24.26 4.94 13.00
C THR A 121 24.13 5.21 11.50
N GLY A 122 22.95 5.58 10.99
CA GLY A 122 22.80 5.96 9.59
C GLY A 122 21.37 5.90 9.08
N LYS A 123 21.26 5.74 7.77
CA LYS A 123 19.98 5.76 7.07
C LYS A 123 19.94 4.73 5.95
N PHE A 124 18.83 3.99 5.87
CA PHE A 124 18.49 3.10 4.76
C PHE A 124 17.25 3.62 4.04
N ILE A 125 17.31 3.66 2.71
CA ILE A 125 16.18 4.10 1.88
C ILE A 125 16.01 3.09 0.77
N LYS A 126 14.80 2.52 0.64
CA LYS A 126 14.48 1.63 -0.47
C LYS A 126 13.05 1.81 -0.95
N ARG A 127 12.87 1.61 -2.24
CA ARG A 127 11.59 1.74 -2.93
C ARG A 127 11.08 0.36 -3.33
N TYR A 128 9.79 0.15 -3.09
CA TYR A 128 9.06 -1.06 -3.44
C TYR A 128 7.94 -0.68 -4.39
N SER A 129 7.84 -1.39 -5.50
CA SER A 129 6.88 -1.05 -6.55
C SER A 129 6.22 -2.31 -7.07
N GLY A 130 4.92 -2.20 -7.33
CA GLY A 130 4.14 -3.24 -7.98
C GLY A 130 3.30 -2.64 -9.10
N LYS A 131 3.06 -3.46 -10.12
CA LYS A 131 2.04 -3.19 -11.14
C LYS A 131 1.26 -4.46 -11.46
N SER A 132 0.00 -4.32 -11.82
CA SER A 132 -0.81 -5.42 -12.35
C SER A 132 -1.70 -4.93 -13.48
N GLU A 133 -1.98 -5.82 -14.42
CA GLU A 133 -2.89 -5.61 -15.53
C GLU A 133 -3.84 -6.80 -15.62
N ARG A 134 -5.13 -6.54 -15.80
CA ARG A 134 -6.17 -7.55 -15.95
C ARG A 134 -7.20 -7.07 -16.95
N THR A 135 -7.60 -7.94 -17.87
CA THR A 135 -8.76 -7.72 -18.72
C THR A 135 -9.93 -8.53 -18.19
N GLY A 136 -11.10 -7.91 -18.09
CA GLY A 136 -12.36 -8.56 -17.73
C GLY A 136 -13.42 -8.35 -18.79
N ALA A 137 -14.45 -9.20 -18.79
CA ALA A 137 -15.64 -8.96 -19.60
C ALA A 137 -16.51 -7.87 -18.96
N MET A 138 -17.31 -7.17 -19.76
CA MET A 138 -18.22 -6.11 -19.30
C MET A 138 -17.48 -4.96 -18.59
N SER A 139 -18.20 -4.12 -17.84
CA SER A 139 -17.62 -3.01 -17.05
C SER A 139 -17.00 -3.52 -15.76
N ALA A 140 -15.92 -2.86 -15.30
CA ALA A 140 -15.31 -3.19 -14.01
C ALA A 140 -16.23 -2.76 -12.86
N SER A 141 -16.38 -3.62 -11.86
CA SER A 141 -17.07 -3.29 -10.61
C SER A 141 -16.14 -2.58 -9.61
N VAL A 142 -16.73 -2.00 -8.56
CA VAL A 142 -15.95 -1.43 -7.44
C VAL A 142 -15.13 -2.52 -6.76
N GLU A 143 -15.73 -3.69 -6.61
CA GLU A 143 -15.13 -4.88 -6.01
C GLU A 143 -13.92 -5.38 -6.81
N ASP A 144 -13.95 -5.31 -8.15
CA ASP A 144 -12.81 -5.64 -9.00
C ASP A 144 -11.62 -4.70 -8.74
N MET A 145 -11.89 -3.40 -8.57
CA MET A 145 -10.88 -2.39 -8.26
C MET A 145 -10.31 -2.57 -6.85
N GLU A 146 -11.15 -2.83 -5.86
CA GLU A 146 -10.72 -3.16 -4.49
C GLU A 146 -9.83 -4.40 -4.47
N LEU A 147 -10.27 -5.48 -5.13
CA LEU A 147 -9.53 -6.73 -5.21
C LEU A 147 -8.16 -6.52 -5.88
N ALA A 148 -8.13 -5.79 -7.00
CA ALA A 148 -6.89 -5.51 -7.71
C ALA A 148 -5.90 -4.73 -6.86
N MET A 149 -6.34 -3.67 -6.18
CA MET A 149 -5.47 -2.86 -5.33
C MET A 149 -5.04 -3.63 -4.07
N ASN A 150 -5.94 -4.35 -3.40
CA ASN A 150 -5.60 -5.16 -2.21
C ASN A 150 -4.57 -6.23 -2.55
N ASN A 151 -4.73 -6.94 -3.67
CA ASN A 151 -3.76 -7.94 -4.12
C ASN A 151 -2.39 -7.32 -4.39
N LEU A 152 -2.36 -6.12 -5.00
CA LEU A 152 -1.12 -5.42 -5.29
C LEU A 152 -0.42 -4.95 -4.01
N ILE A 153 -1.17 -4.41 -3.05
CA ILE A 153 -0.65 -4.04 -1.72
C ILE A 153 -0.08 -5.27 -1.02
N ASN A 154 -0.79 -6.40 -1.02
CA ASN A 154 -0.33 -7.63 -0.38
C ASN A 154 0.98 -8.13 -1.01
N ALA A 155 1.11 -8.06 -2.34
CA ALA A 155 2.33 -8.43 -3.04
C ALA A 155 3.51 -7.53 -2.64
N VAL A 156 3.32 -6.20 -2.63
CA VAL A 156 4.37 -5.26 -2.22
C VAL A 156 4.74 -5.42 -0.74
N LEU A 157 3.78 -5.67 0.15
CA LEU A 157 4.05 -5.98 1.56
C LEU A 157 4.85 -7.28 1.72
N LYS A 158 4.58 -8.29 0.88
CA LYS A 158 5.37 -9.53 0.82
C LYS A 158 6.79 -9.28 0.33
N ASP A 159 6.98 -8.41 -0.65
CA ASP A 159 8.32 -8.03 -1.13
C ASP A 159 9.10 -7.30 -0.02
N ILE A 160 8.45 -6.39 0.72
CA ILE A 160 9.04 -5.73 1.89
C ILE A 160 9.44 -6.75 2.95
N TYR A 161 8.55 -7.71 3.26
CA TYR A 161 8.83 -8.77 4.24
C TYR A 161 10.04 -9.63 3.85
N ALA A 162 10.16 -9.99 2.57
CA ALA A 162 11.20 -10.87 2.06
C ALA A 162 12.54 -10.16 1.79
N ASP A 163 12.61 -8.83 1.95
CA ASP A 163 13.78 -8.05 1.60
C ASP A 163 14.95 -8.25 2.58
N GLN A 164 15.95 -8.99 2.14
CA GLN A 164 17.13 -9.30 2.95
C GLN A 164 17.96 -8.06 3.32
N GLU A 165 18.03 -7.05 2.45
CA GLU A 165 18.82 -5.83 2.73
C GLU A 165 18.15 -5.00 3.81
N LEU A 166 16.83 -4.80 3.70
CA LEU A 166 16.04 -4.12 4.73
C LEU A 166 16.14 -4.87 6.06
N ASN A 167 15.89 -6.18 6.04
CA ASN A 167 15.91 -7.00 7.24
C ASN A 167 17.28 -6.97 7.92
N LYS A 168 18.36 -7.13 7.16
CA LYS A 168 19.72 -7.04 7.68
C LYS A 168 20.00 -5.67 8.29
N TYR A 169 19.67 -4.59 7.57
CA TYR A 169 19.89 -3.23 8.07
C TYR A 169 19.16 -2.99 9.40
N MET A 170 17.87 -3.34 9.48
CA MET A 170 17.07 -3.19 10.69
C MET A 170 17.60 -4.07 11.83
N GLN A 171 18.04 -5.29 11.54
CA GLN A 171 18.62 -6.19 12.54
C GLN A 171 19.96 -5.69 13.08
N GLU A 172 20.78 -5.03 12.27
CA GLU A 172 22.10 -4.54 12.70
C GLU A 172 22.04 -3.16 13.39
N ASN A 173 21.03 -2.34 13.07
CA ASN A 173 21.04 -0.91 13.41
C ASN A 173 19.91 -0.43 14.33
N LEU A 174 18.91 -1.28 14.64
CA LEU A 174 17.87 -1.00 15.65
C LEU A 174 18.20 -1.58 17.02
#